data_AF-A0A3B9D377-F1
#
_entry.id   AF-A0A3B9D377-F1
#
_cell.length_a   1.000
_cell.length_b   1.000
_cell.length_c   1.000
_cell.angle_alpha   90.00
_cell.angle_beta   90.00
_cell.angle_gamma   90.00
#
_symmetry.space_group_name_H-M   'P 1'
#
loop_
_entity.id
_entity.type
_entity.pdbx_description
1 polymer ?
#
loop_
_entity_poly.entity_id
_entity_poly.type
_entity_poly.pdbx_seq_one_letter_code
_entity_poly.pdbx_strand_id
1 'polypeptide(L)'
;MILWLIKRFQGISDSVTATTTGDSVVYLTARIAAASLLAFLAAVVLGPFVIRWLKKRFRERIASASETLNRLHADKQDTPTMGGVFIMSAVLIST
;
A
#
# COMPACT_ATOMS: atom_id res chain seq x y z
N MET A 1 -0.04 19.02 -7.56
CA MET A 1 0.42 17.72 -8.10
C MET A 1 -0.40 16.54 -7.57
N ILE A 2 -0.64 16.41 -6.26
CA ILE A 2 -1.51 15.36 -5.69
C ILE A 2 -2.98 15.45 -6.16
N LEU A 3 -3.52 16.66 -6.30
CA LEU A 3 -4.89 16.88 -6.78
C LEU A 3 -5.11 16.49 -8.26
N TRP A 4 -4.06 16.48 -9.09
CA TRP A 4 -4.14 16.03 -10.49
C TRP A 4 -4.22 14.51 -10.58
N LEU A 5 -3.47 13.81 -9.72
CA LEU A 5 -3.50 12.36 -9.62
C LEU A 5 -4.88 11.86 -9.17
N ILE A 6 -5.49 12.51 -8.17
CA ILE A 6 -6.83 12.16 -7.68
C ILE A 6 -7.89 12.35 -8.78
N LYS A 7 -7.83 13.44 -9.55
CA LYS A 7 -8.75 13.67 -10.68
C LYS A 7 -8.57 12.65 -11.81
N ARG A 8 -7.35 12.14 -12.04
CA ARG A 8 -7.08 11.11 -13.06
C ARG A 8 -7.76 9.78 -12.72
N PHE A 9 -7.86 9.44 -11.44
CA PHE A 9 -8.52 8.23 -10.95
C PHE A 9 -10.05 8.34 -10.97
N GLN A 10 -10.62 9.54 -10.76
CA GLN A 10 -12.07 9.77 -10.83
C GLN A 10 -12.65 9.41 -12.21
N GLY A 11 -11.97 9.80 -13.31
CA GLY A 11 -12.44 9.48 -14.67
C GLY A 11 -12.39 7.98 -15.05
N ILE A 12 -11.65 7.16 -14.30
CA ILE A 12 -11.64 5.69 -14.48
C ILE A 12 -12.90 5.08 -13.83
N SER A 13 -13.38 5.66 -12.73
CA SER A 13 -14.59 5.22 -12.02
C SER A 13 -15.86 5.41 -12.87
N ASP A 14 -15.92 6.50 -13.62
CA ASP A 14 -17.08 6.83 -14.46
C ASP A 14 -17.24 5.87 -15.66
N SER A 15 -16.12 5.34 -16.17
CA SER A 15 -16.13 4.41 -17.31
C SER A 15 -16.59 3.00 -16.95
N VAL A 16 -16.47 2.61 -15.67
CA VAL A 16 -16.88 1.28 -15.16
C VAL A 16 -18.36 1.28 -14.75
N THR A 17 -18.87 2.44 -14.30
CA THR A 17 -20.26 2.58 -13.82
C THR A 17 -21.31 2.51 -14.94
N ALA A 18 -20.93 2.79 -16.19
CA ALA A 18 -21.85 2.81 -17.33
C ALA A 18 -22.31 1.42 -17.83
N THR A 19 -21.69 0.31 -17.39
CA THR A 19 -21.93 -1.03 -17.99
C THR A 19 -22.50 -2.06 -17.01
N THR A 20 -22.91 -1.70 -15.79
CA THR A 20 -23.39 -2.73 -14.84
C THR A 20 -24.50 -2.28 -13.90
N THR A 21 -25.73 -2.40 -14.39
CA THR A 21 -26.98 -2.18 -13.64
C THR A 21 -27.49 -3.49 -12.99
N GLY A 22 -26.63 -4.31 -12.38
CA GLY A 22 -27.09 -5.57 -11.78
C GLY A 22 -26.30 -5.98 -10.54
N ASP A 23 -26.97 -5.96 -9.38
CA ASP A 23 -26.54 -6.51 -8.07
C ASP A 23 -26.39 -8.05 -8.12
N SER A 24 -25.63 -8.55 -9.07
CA SER A 24 -25.35 -9.96 -9.25
C SER A 24 -24.07 -10.32 -8.47
N VAL A 25 -24.10 -11.44 -7.75
CA VAL A 25 -22.95 -11.92 -6.95
C VAL A 25 -21.68 -11.99 -7.81
N VAL A 26 -21.83 -12.39 -9.08
CA VAL A 26 -20.74 -12.47 -10.06
C VAL A 26 -20.08 -11.10 -10.29
N TYR A 27 -20.86 -10.04 -10.42
CA TYR A 27 -20.32 -8.68 -10.59
C TYR A 27 -19.56 -8.21 -9.35
N LEU A 28 -20.12 -8.46 -8.17
CA LEU A 28 -19.47 -8.11 -6.91
C LEU A 28 -18.14 -8.87 -6.76
N THR A 29 -18.12 -10.18 -7.05
CA THR A 29 -16.90 -10.99 -7.00
C THR A 29 -15.86 -10.50 -8.01
N ALA A 30 -16.26 -10.17 -9.24
CA ALA A 30 -15.35 -9.62 -10.25
C ALA A 30 -14.73 -8.29 -9.81
N ARG A 31 -15.53 -7.38 -9.21
CA ARG A 31 -15.04 -6.10 -8.69
C ARG A 31 -14.07 -6.29 -7.51
N ILE A 32 -14.39 -7.19 -6.57
CA ILE A 32 -13.51 -7.51 -5.43
C ILE A 32 -12.18 -8.09 -5.92
N ALA A 33 -12.22 -9.00 -6.90
CA ALA A 33 -11.01 -9.60 -7.48
C ALA A 33 -10.14 -8.54 -8.18
N ALA A 34 -10.76 -7.66 -8.98
CA ALA A 34 -10.06 -6.57 -9.66
C ALA A 34 -9.43 -5.58 -8.67
N ALA A 35 -10.14 -5.20 -7.61
CA ALA A 35 -9.62 -4.34 -6.55
C ALA A 35 -8.45 -5.02 -5.81
N SER A 36 -8.58 -6.29 -5.44
CA SER A 36 -7.52 -7.02 -4.73
C SER A 36 -6.24 -7.09 -5.56
N LEU A 37 -6.38 -7.38 -6.86
CA LEU A 37 -5.25 -7.44 -7.79
C LEU A 37 -4.59 -6.06 -7.99
N LEU A 38 -5.40 -5.01 -8.13
CA LEU A 38 -4.90 -3.65 -8.30
C LEU A 38 -4.15 -3.17 -7.05
N ALA A 39 -4.70 -3.40 -5.85
CA ALA A 39 -4.04 -3.08 -4.59
C ALA A 39 -2.70 -3.82 -4.43
N PHE A 40 -2.65 -5.11 -4.80
CA PHE A 40 -1.43 -5.89 -4.77
C PHE A 40 -0.37 -5.36 -5.75
N LEU A 41 -0.74 -5.11 -7.00
CA LEU A 41 0.17 -4.57 -8.00
C LEU A 41 0.69 -3.18 -7.60
N ALA A 42 -0.18 -2.32 -7.08
CA ALA A 42 0.22 -1.03 -6.55
C ALA A 42 1.22 -1.18 -5.39
N ALA A 43 0.98 -2.12 -4.47
CA ALA A 43 1.89 -2.39 -3.36
C ALA A 43 3.28 -2.85 -3.83
N VAL A 44 3.35 -3.74 -4.82
CA VAL A 44 4.62 -4.26 -5.37
C VAL A 44 5.38 -3.17 -6.14
N VAL A 45 4.70 -2.43 -7.02
CA VAL A 45 5.33 -1.42 -7.88
C VAL A 45 5.76 -0.19 -7.08
N LEU A 46 4.92 0.30 -6.17
CA LEU A 46 5.21 1.49 -5.37
C LEU A 46 6.03 1.17 -4.11
N GLY A 47 6.04 -0.08 -3.67
CA GLY A 47 6.76 -0.56 -2.48
C GLY A 47 8.21 -0.07 -2.37
N PRO A 48 9.10 -0.28 -3.37
CA PRO A 48 10.49 0.14 -3.27
C PRO A 48 10.65 1.67 -3.19
N PHE A 49 9.73 2.45 -3.77
CA PHE A 49 9.74 3.91 -3.63
C PHE A 49 9.35 4.33 -2.21
N VAL A 50 8.28 3.76 -1.68
CA VAL A 50 7.76 4.07 -0.35
C VAL A 50 8.70 3.59 0.75
N ILE A 51 9.30 2.41 0.62
CA ILE A 51 10.32 1.89 1.56
C ILE A 51 11.53 2.83 1.59
N ARG A 52 12.01 3.33 0.44
CA ARG A 52 13.10 4.32 0.39
C ARG A 52 12.71 5.64 1.06
N TRP A 53 11.45 6.07 0.93
CA TRP A 53 10.94 7.26 1.60
C TRP A 53 10.80 7.07 3.12
N LEU A 54 10.21 5.96 3.56
CA LEU A 54 10.06 5.60 4.97
C LEU A 54 11.42 5.46 5.65
N LYS A 55 12.40 4.82 4.98
CA LYS A 55 13.76 4.69 5.50
C LYS A 55 14.43 6.04 5.71
N LYS A 56 14.01 7.13 5.07
CA LYS A 56 14.57 8.47 5.35
C LYS A 56 13.96 9.15 6.58
N ARG A 57 12.75 8.75 6.99
CA ARG A 57 11.96 9.52 7.96
C ARG A 57 11.58 8.78 9.24
N PHE A 58 11.48 7.46 9.16
CA PHE A 58 11.00 6.60 10.25
C PHE A 58 11.90 5.37 10.40
N ARG A 59 13.15 5.58 10.80
CA ARG A 59 14.08 4.48 11.14
C ARG A 59 13.92 4.08 12.59
N GLU A 60 13.95 2.79 12.85
CA GLU A 60 13.96 2.26 14.20
C GLU A 60 15.37 1.85 14.61
N ARG A 61 15.83 2.37 15.76
CA ARG A 61 17.13 2.03 16.33
C ARG A 61 16.95 0.85 17.28
N ILE A 62 17.83 -0.13 17.16
CA ILE A 62 17.90 -1.23 18.11
C ILE A 62 18.70 -0.77 19.33
N ALA A 63 17.98 -0.58 20.43
CA ALA A 63 18.53 -0.23 21.74
C ALA A 63 17.89 -1.14 22.79
N SER A 64 18.46 -2.34 22.94
CA SER A 64 18.11 -3.25 24.03
C SER A 64 19.08 -3.11 25.20
N ALA A 65 18.59 -3.39 26.42
CA ALA A 65 19.41 -3.42 27.64
C ALA A 65 20.43 -4.58 27.65
N SER A 66 20.27 -5.58 26.78
CA SER A 66 21.20 -6.71 26.65
C SER A 66 22.10 -6.54 25.44
N GLU A 67 23.41 -6.63 25.66
CA GLU A 67 24.42 -6.56 24.61
C GLU A 67 24.32 -7.73 23.62
N THR A 68 24.01 -8.93 24.12
CA THR A 68 23.77 -10.13 23.29
C THR A 68 22.61 -9.93 22.33
N LEU A 69 21.51 -9.32 22.79
CA LEU A 69 20.33 -9.06 21.97
C LEU A 69 20.60 -7.99 20.90
N ASN A 70 21.42 -6.99 21.24
CA ASN A 70 21.87 -5.98 20.27
C ASN A 70 22.74 -6.60 19.18
N ARG A 71 23.63 -7.55 19.52
CA ARG A 71 24.46 -8.27 18.53
C ARG A 71 23.61 -9.15 17.61
N LEU A 72 22.66 -9.90 18.16
CA LEU A 72 21.76 -10.78 17.40
C LEU A 72 20.88 -10.01 16.40
N HIS A 73 20.47 -8.79 16.74
CA HIS A 73 19.61 -7.98 15.89
C HIS A 73 20.34 -6.91 15.10
N ALA A 74 21.67 -6.86 15.10
CA ALA A 74 22.45 -5.84 14.41
C ALA A 74 22.06 -5.69 12.92
N ASP A 75 21.69 -6.78 12.25
CA ASP A 75 21.26 -6.78 10.84
C ASP A 75 19.92 -6.06 10.59
N LYS A 76 19.09 -5.90 11.62
CA LYS A 76 17.80 -5.18 11.55
C LYS A 76 17.93 -3.69 11.87
N GLN A 77 19.15 -3.19 12.03
CA GLN A 77 19.38 -1.79 12.31
C GLN A 77 18.92 -0.94 11.11
N ASP A 78 18.21 0.16 11.38
CA ASP A 78 17.65 1.07 10.37
C ASP A 78 16.55 0.48 9.48
N THR A 79 15.86 -0.59 9.92
CA THR A 79 14.62 -1.00 9.26
C THR A 79 13.56 0.08 9.40
N PRO A 80 12.90 0.50 8.31
CA PRO A 80 11.84 1.49 8.39
C PRO A 80 10.61 0.94 9.11
N THR A 81 10.01 1.75 9.98
CA THR A 81 8.73 1.45 10.60
C THR A 81 7.55 2.01 9.77
N MET A 82 6.31 1.71 10.16
CA MET A 82 5.06 2.23 9.56
C MET A 82 4.72 1.72 8.14
N GLY A 83 5.16 0.52 7.76
CA GLY A 83 4.76 -0.12 6.50
C GLY A 83 3.25 -0.33 6.35
N GLY A 84 2.51 -0.46 7.45
CA GLY A 84 1.04 -0.59 7.43
C GLY A 84 0.31 0.60 6.81
N VAL A 85 0.83 1.84 6.97
CA VAL A 85 0.22 3.05 6.36
C VAL A 85 0.20 2.95 4.85
N PHE A 86 1.27 2.39 4.26
CA PHE A 86 1.35 2.15 2.84
C PHE A 86 0.31 1.13 2.37
N ILE A 87 0.18 0.00 3.08
CA ILE A 87 -0.80 -1.04 2.74
C ILE A 87 -2.22 -0.47 2.82
N MET A 88 -2.56 0.25 3.89
CA MET A 88 -3.87 0.87 4.04
C MET A 88 -4.16 1.87 2.92
N SER A 89 -3.17 2.66 2.50
CA SER A 89 -3.34 3.59 1.36
C SER A 89 -3.61 2.85 0.05
N ALA A 90 -2.94 1.72 -0.20
CA ALA A 90 -3.15 0.91 -1.40
C ALA A 90 -4.55 0.29 -1.43
N VAL A 91 -5.06 -0.18 -0.26
CA VAL A 91 -6.41 -0.72 -0.13
C VAL A 91 -7.46 0.36 -0.38
N LEU A 92 -7.33 1.52 0.27
CA LEU A 92 -8.29 2.63 0.14
C LEU A 92 -8.39 3.19 -1.27
N ILE A 93 -7.27 3.21 -2.01
CA ILE A 93 -7.26 3.67 -3.42
C ILE A 93 -7.92 2.65 -4.35
N SER A 94 -7.96 1.37 -3.96
CA SER A 94 -8.36 0.29 -4.84
C SER A 94 -9.83 -0.13 -4.75
N THR A 95 -10.55 0.31 -3.73
CA THR A 95 -12.00 0.10 -3.53
C THR A 95 -12.85 1.14 -4.24
#